data_AF-A0A174JMH8-F1
#
_entry.id   AF-A0A174JMH8-F1
#
_cell.length_a   1.000
_cell.length_b   1.000
_cell.length_c   1.000
_cell.angle_alpha   90.00
_cell.angle_beta   90.00
_cell.angle_gamma   90.00
#
_symmetry.space_group_name_H-M   'P 1'
#
loop_
_entity.id
_entity.type
_entity.pdbx_description
1 polymer ?
#
loop_
_entity_poly.entity_id
_entity_poly.type
_entity_poly.pdbx_seq_one_letter_code
_entity_poly.pdbx_strand_id
1 'polypeptide(L)'
;MSFNNVYFFIIIIFFCPLIGKIIFEALELYNLSKEYKNGNSLINSLIRLTAKEFQIWCGEYLVYLGYSNIIFSDVSNSNSSIICTLDNTSYYVYCKKTPKENMVSEFELESLLGILISKSLYNGILITTSPLSSKALDFLKNLPHPYTIKILSLDTIIEKDLGTYPLQLNNLK
;
A
#
# COMPACT_ATOMS: atom_id res chain seq x y z
N MET A 1 -12.01 -49.84 -33.58
CA MET A 1 -11.68 -48.41 -33.35
C MET A 1 -10.95 -47.93 -34.60
N SER A 2 -11.48 -46.95 -35.33
CA SER A 2 -10.80 -46.43 -36.52
C SER A 2 -9.49 -45.74 -36.10
N PHE A 3 -8.43 -45.82 -36.92
CA PHE A 3 -7.13 -45.19 -36.65
C PHE A 3 -7.26 -43.70 -36.26
N ASN A 4 -8.24 -43.00 -36.83
CA ASN A 4 -8.56 -41.61 -36.51
C ASN A 4 -8.93 -41.39 -35.04
N ASN A 5 -9.56 -42.35 -34.37
CA ASN A 5 -9.93 -42.22 -32.96
C ASN A 5 -8.69 -42.28 -32.05
N VAL A 6 -7.66 -43.05 -32.41
CA VAL A 6 -6.43 -43.17 -31.62
C VAL A 6 -5.61 -41.87 -31.70
N TYR A 7 -5.48 -41.27 -32.90
CA TYR A 7 -4.82 -39.98 -33.07
C TYR A 7 -5.53 -38.85 -32.31
N PHE A 8 -6.86 -38.87 -32.30
CA PHE A 8 -7.65 -37.89 -31.56
C PHE A 8 -7.38 -37.97 -30.05
N PHE A 9 -7.26 -39.19 -29.50
CA PHE A 9 -6.91 -39.39 -28.09
C PHE A 9 -5.50 -38.89 -27.75
N ILE A 10 -4.51 -39.11 -28.63
CA ILE A 10 -3.13 -38.64 -28.42
C ILE A 10 -3.09 -37.10 -28.40
N ILE A 11 -3.83 -36.45 -29.31
CA ILE A 11 -3.93 -34.99 -29.36
C ILE A 11 -4.56 -34.47 -28.05
N ILE A 12 -5.67 -35.06 -27.59
CA ILE A 12 -6.30 -34.64 -26.32
C ILE A 12 -5.33 -34.76 -25.15
N ILE A 13 -4.60 -35.87 -25.02
CA ILE A 13 -3.65 -36.09 -23.92
C ILE A 13 -2.55 -35.02 -23.93
N PHE A 14 -2.06 -34.63 -25.11
CA PHE A 14 -0.97 -33.66 -25.24
C PHE A 14 -1.41 -32.22 -24.94
N PHE A 15 -2.64 -31.85 -25.32
CA PHE A 15 -3.16 -30.49 -25.11
C PHE A 15 -3.86 -30.29 -23.76
N CYS A 16 -4.30 -31.36 -23.09
CA CYS A 16 -4.93 -31.32 -21.77
C CYS A 16 -4.11 -30.54 -20.70
N PRO A 17 -2.80 -30.75 -20.52
CA PRO A 17 -2.03 -29.96 -19.54
C PRO A 17 -1.94 -28.48 -19.90
N LEU A 18 -1.91 -28.15 -21.19
CA LEU A 18 -1.88 -26.76 -21.66
C LEU A 18 -3.20 -26.05 -21.36
N ILE A 19 -4.32 -26.73 -21.60
CA ILE A 19 -5.67 -26.25 -21.30
C ILE A 19 -5.84 -26.08 -19.78
N GLY A 20 -5.35 -27.03 -18.98
CA GLY A 20 -5.36 -26.93 -17.52
C GLY A 20 -4.60 -25.70 -17.00
N LYS A 21 -3.44 -25.41 -17.59
CA LYS A 21 -2.66 -24.21 -17.25
C LYS A 21 -3.41 -22.91 -17.57
N ILE A 22 -4.04 -22.83 -18.75
CA ILE A 22 -4.83 -21.67 -19.17
C ILE A 22 -6.03 -21.46 -18.23
N ILE A 23 -6.72 -22.54 -17.84
CA ILE A 23 -7.85 -22.47 -16.89
C ILE A 23 -7.37 -21.97 -15.52
N PHE A 24 -6.21 -22.44 -15.05
CA PHE A 24 -5.65 -21.99 -13.78
C PHE A 24 -5.32 -20.50 -13.78
N GLU A 25 -4.62 -20.01 -14.81
CA GLU A 25 -4.30 -18.59 -14.96
C GLU A 25 -5.57 -17.73 -15.11
N ALA A 26 -6.59 -18.22 -15.83
CA ALA A 26 -7.87 -17.54 -15.96
C ALA A 26 -8.64 -17.47 -14.63
N LEU A 27 -8.58 -18.52 -13.80
CA LEU A 27 -9.16 -18.54 -12.46
C LEU A 27 -8.44 -17.58 -11.51
N GLU A 28 -7.12 -17.52 -11.58
CA GLU A 28 -6.32 -16.57 -10.81
C GLU A 28 -6.67 -15.13 -11.17
N LEU A 29 -6.74 -14.81 -12.47
CA LEU A 29 -7.19 -13.51 -12.97
C LEU A 29 -8.63 -13.19 -12.55
N TYR A 30 -9.53 -14.18 -12.58
CA TYR A 30 -10.90 -14.00 -12.14
C TYR A 30 -10.98 -13.68 -10.65
N ASN A 31 -10.25 -14.40 -9.80
CA ASN A 31 -10.21 -14.15 -8.35
C ASN A 31 -9.66 -12.75 -8.05
N LEU A 32 -8.56 -12.35 -8.70
CA LEU A 32 -8.02 -11.00 -8.62
C LEU A 32 -9.04 -9.93 -9.06
N SER A 33 -9.82 -10.21 -10.11
CA SER A 33 -10.87 -9.30 -10.60
C SER A 33 -12.08 -9.21 -9.67
N LYS A 34 -12.39 -10.28 -8.93
CA LYS A 34 -13.50 -10.35 -7.99
C LYS A 34 -13.16 -9.64 -6.68
N GLU A 35 -11.94 -9.82 -6.17
CA GLU A 35 -11.40 -9.00 -5.08
C GLU A 35 -11.38 -7.52 -5.45
N TYR A 36 -11.07 -7.20 -6.72
CA TYR A 36 -11.13 -5.85 -7.24
C TYR A 36 -12.54 -5.25 -7.19
N LYS A 37 -13.57 -5.98 -7.66
CA LYS A 37 -14.97 -5.51 -7.65
C LYS A 37 -15.53 -5.27 -6.26
N ASN A 38 -15.02 -5.97 -5.24
CA ASN A 38 -15.49 -5.88 -3.87
C ASN A 38 -14.64 -4.95 -2.99
N GLY A 39 -13.53 -4.40 -3.52
CA GLY A 39 -12.61 -3.52 -2.81
C GLY A 39 -12.80 -2.04 -3.16
N ASN A 40 -12.29 -1.16 -2.30
CA ASN A 40 -12.16 0.27 -2.61
C ASN A 40 -11.19 0.43 -3.79
N SER A 41 -11.68 0.98 -4.90
CA SER A 41 -10.94 1.11 -6.18
C SER A 41 -9.62 1.88 -6.01
N LEU A 42 -9.61 2.89 -5.13
CA LEU A 42 -8.42 3.61 -4.71
C LEU A 42 -7.36 2.70 -4.10
N ILE A 43 -7.71 1.92 -3.06
CA ILE A 43 -6.76 1.05 -2.35
C ILE A 43 -6.12 0.05 -3.33
N ASN A 44 -6.94 -0.52 -4.21
CA ASN A 44 -6.47 -1.49 -5.21
C ASN A 44 -5.47 -0.85 -6.18
N SER A 45 -5.67 0.42 -6.53
CA SER A 45 -4.74 1.19 -7.36
C SER A 45 -3.44 1.50 -6.61
N LEU A 46 -3.54 1.93 -5.35
CA LEU A 46 -2.38 2.27 -4.51
C LEU A 46 -1.48 1.06 -4.22
N ILE A 47 -2.07 -0.12 -4.01
CA ILE A 47 -1.30 -1.36 -3.77
C ILE A 47 -0.47 -1.74 -5.00
N ARG A 48 -0.90 -1.39 -6.22
CA ARG A 48 -0.18 -1.67 -7.47
C ARG A 48 0.99 -0.74 -7.76
N LEU A 49 1.01 0.45 -7.15
CA LEU A 49 2.10 1.41 -7.32
C LEU A 49 3.43 0.82 -6.85
N THR A 50 4.53 1.17 -7.51
CA THR A 50 5.88 0.94 -6.99
C THR A 50 6.08 1.68 -5.68
N ALA A 51 7.11 1.31 -4.90
CA ALA A 51 7.42 1.99 -3.64
C ALA A 51 7.67 3.50 -3.83
N LYS A 52 8.29 3.88 -4.97
CA LYS A 52 8.54 5.29 -5.30
C LYS A 52 7.26 6.03 -5.67
N GLU A 53 6.42 5.44 -6.52
CA GLU A 53 5.13 6.04 -6.90
C GLU A 53 4.21 6.19 -5.70
N PHE A 54 4.17 5.20 -4.81
CA PHE A 54 3.40 5.29 -3.57
C PHE A 54 3.92 6.41 -2.65
N GLN A 55 5.24 6.54 -2.52
CA GLN A 55 5.86 7.64 -1.78
C GLN A 55 5.48 9.01 -2.38
N ILE A 56 5.49 9.16 -3.70
CA ILE A 56 5.09 10.39 -4.39
C ILE A 56 3.62 10.69 -4.10
N TRP A 57 2.74 9.70 -4.26
CA TRP A 57 1.31 9.85 -3.97
C TRP A 57 1.06 10.28 -2.52
N CYS A 58 1.77 9.69 -1.55
CA CYS A 58 1.70 10.12 -0.15
C CYS A 58 2.13 11.58 0.02
N GLY A 59 3.15 12.03 -0.71
CA GLY A 59 3.59 13.42 -0.72
C GLY A 59 2.52 14.38 -1.24
N GLU A 60 1.88 14.04 -2.36
CA GLU A 60 0.78 14.82 -2.93
C GLU A 60 -0.43 14.87 -1.98
N TYR A 61 -0.75 13.73 -1.35
CA TYR A 61 -1.82 13.65 -0.37
C TYR A 61 -1.53 14.54 0.85
N LEU A 62 -0.29 14.58 1.33
CA LEU A 62 0.11 15.50 2.40
C LEU A 62 -0.03 16.96 1.98
N VAL A 63 0.34 17.33 0.75
CA VAL A 63 0.14 18.69 0.23
C VAL A 63 -1.35 19.06 0.22
N TYR A 64 -2.20 18.14 -0.22
CA TYR A 64 -3.65 18.33 -0.17
C TYR A 64 -4.18 18.55 1.25
N LEU A 65 -3.59 17.88 2.25
CA LEU A 65 -3.90 18.09 3.67
C LEU A 65 -3.31 19.39 4.25
N GLY A 66 -2.60 20.19 3.46
CA GLY A 66 -2.01 21.48 3.86
C GLY A 66 -0.56 21.42 4.33
N TYR A 67 0.11 20.26 4.24
CA TYR A 67 1.53 20.15 4.54
C TYR A 67 2.38 20.82 3.45
N SER A 68 3.54 21.32 3.85
CA SER A 68 4.51 22.03 3.01
C SER A 68 5.91 21.43 3.17
N ASN A 69 6.88 21.92 2.37
CA ASN A 69 8.28 21.49 2.40
C ASN A 69 8.46 19.95 2.34
N ILE A 70 7.81 19.32 1.36
CA ILE A 70 7.86 17.86 1.18
C ILE A 70 9.25 17.45 0.68
N ILE A 71 9.99 16.71 1.51
CA ILE A 71 11.31 16.16 1.22
C ILE A 71 11.22 14.65 1.19
N PHE A 72 11.44 14.04 0.03
CA PHE A 72 11.42 12.60 -0.15
C PHE A 72 12.77 11.99 0.24
N SER A 73 12.76 10.89 1.00
CA SER A 73 13.97 10.09 1.18
C SER A 73 14.26 9.29 -0.10
N ASP A 74 15.53 8.93 -0.29
CA ASP A 74 15.90 7.90 -1.26
C ASP A 74 15.16 6.61 -0.92
N VAL A 75 14.56 6.01 -1.93
CA VAL A 75 13.80 4.77 -1.77
C VAL A 75 14.80 3.63 -1.77
N SER A 76 15.16 3.15 -0.58
CA SER A 76 15.74 1.81 -0.43
C SER A 76 14.60 0.79 -0.42
N ASN A 77 14.89 -0.45 -0.81
CA ASN A 77 13.93 -1.53 -1.11
C ASN A 77 12.84 -1.84 -0.07
N SER A 78 12.84 -1.21 1.12
CA SER A 78 11.86 -1.45 2.17
C SER A 78 11.26 -0.21 2.83
N ASN A 79 11.87 0.98 2.70
CA ASN A 79 11.49 2.15 3.50
C ASN A 79 11.29 3.40 2.64
N SER A 80 10.04 3.69 2.30
CA SER A 80 9.62 4.98 1.74
C SER A 80 9.29 5.96 2.86
N SER A 81 10.04 7.06 2.98
CA SER A 81 9.78 8.08 3.99
C SER A 81 9.79 9.50 3.43
N ILE A 82 9.12 10.41 4.12
CA ILE A 82 8.99 11.81 3.74
C ILE A 82 9.22 12.66 4.99
N ILE A 83 9.86 13.81 4.83
CA ILE A 83 9.87 14.86 5.85
C ILE A 83 9.00 16.01 5.32
N CYS A 84 8.11 16.53 6.15
CA CYS A 84 7.26 17.66 5.78
C CYS A 84 7.02 18.59 6.97
N THR A 85 6.45 19.76 6.71
CA THR A 85 6.12 20.75 7.72
C THR A 85 4.65 21.16 7.67
N LEU A 86 4.03 21.30 8.84
CA LEU A 86 2.71 21.91 9.00
C LEU A 86 2.80 22.90 10.16
N ASP A 87 2.36 24.14 9.94
CA ASP A 87 2.39 25.21 10.96
C ASP A 87 3.75 25.34 11.68
N ASN A 88 4.84 25.42 10.91
CA ASN A 88 6.25 25.44 11.39
C ASN A 88 6.70 24.23 12.22
N THR A 89 5.91 23.15 12.24
CA THR A 89 6.24 21.90 12.93
C THR A 89 6.67 20.84 11.93
N SER A 90 7.83 20.23 12.15
CA SER A 90 8.36 19.16 11.30
C SER A 90 7.79 17.80 11.66
N TYR A 91 7.46 17.02 10.63
CA TYR A 91 6.93 15.67 10.72
C TYR A 91 7.81 14.70 9.95
N TYR A 92 8.05 13.53 10.53
CA TYR A 92 8.59 12.37 9.81
C TYR A 92 7.44 11.46 9.41
N VAL A 93 7.31 11.21 8.13
CA VAL A 93 6.24 10.38 7.56
C VAL A 93 6.83 9.07 7.08
N TYR A 94 6.32 7.97 7.63
CA TYR A 94 6.61 6.63 7.17
C TYR A 94 5.46 6.16 6.27
N CYS A 95 5.79 5.91 5.00
CA CYS A 95 4.83 5.47 3.99
C CYS A 95 4.96 3.95 3.88
N LYS A 96 3.91 3.23 4.26
CA LYS A 96 3.90 1.78 4.27
C LYS A 96 2.79 1.23 3.37
N LYS A 97 3.21 0.65 2.27
CA LYS A 97 2.33 -0.11 1.38
C LYS A 97 2.41 -1.58 1.76
N THR A 98 1.31 -2.14 2.26
CA THR A 98 1.26 -3.57 2.65
C THR A 98 -0.01 -4.20 2.08
N PRO A 99 0.04 -5.47 1.64
CA PRO A 99 -1.18 -6.22 1.36
C PRO A 99 -2.12 -6.21 2.56
N LYS A 100 -3.44 -6.19 2.31
CA LYS A 100 -4.50 -6.12 3.33
C LYS A 100 -4.37 -7.14 4.47
N GLU A 101 -3.74 -8.27 4.20
CA GLU A 101 -3.61 -9.40 5.14
C GLU A 101 -2.55 -9.16 6.21
N ASN A 102 -1.64 -8.21 6.02
CA ASN A 102 -0.58 -7.90 6.96
C ASN A 102 -0.96 -6.64 7.76
N MET A 103 -1.29 -6.84 9.03
CA MET A 103 -1.55 -5.75 9.97
C MET A 103 -0.26 -5.03 10.36
N VAL A 104 -0.36 -3.73 10.62
CA VAL A 104 0.74 -2.96 11.22
C VAL A 104 0.97 -3.46 12.64
N SER A 105 2.21 -3.85 12.91
CA SER A 105 2.63 -4.38 14.22
C SER A 105 3.16 -3.29 15.15
N GLU A 106 3.21 -3.59 16.43
CA GLU A 106 3.83 -2.72 17.44
C GLU A 106 5.30 -2.42 17.12
N PHE A 107 6.06 -3.43 16.71
CA PHE A 107 7.48 -3.30 16.34
C PHE A 107 7.73 -2.23 15.26
N GLU A 108 6.78 -2.05 14.34
CA GLU A 108 6.90 -1.04 13.29
C GLU A 108 6.71 0.38 13.82
N LEU A 109 5.82 0.53 14.80
CA LEU A 109 5.63 1.81 15.49
C LEU A 109 6.79 2.13 16.44
N GLU A 110 7.36 1.13 17.11
CA GLU A 110 8.60 1.27 17.87
C GLU A 110 9.77 1.70 16.98
N SER A 111 9.88 1.09 15.79
CA SER A 111 10.88 1.47 14.79
C SER A 111 10.71 2.92 14.35
N LEU A 112 9.46 3.34 14.09
CA LEU A 112 9.14 4.74 13.77
C LEU A 112 9.53 5.69 14.91
N LEU A 113 9.22 5.33 16.16
CA LEU A 113 9.63 6.10 17.34
C LEU A 113 11.16 6.20 17.45
N GLY A 114 11.89 5.10 17.22
CA GLY A 114 13.35 5.10 17.18
C GLY A 114 13.92 6.05 16.13
N ILE A 115 13.29 6.12 14.95
CA ILE A 115 13.68 7.06 13.90
C ILE A 115 13.43 8.51 14.35
N LEU A 116 12.27 8.81 14.94
CA LEU A 116 11.95 10.13 15.48
C LEU A 116 13.02 10.60 16.48
N ILE A 117 13.38 9.74 17.44
CA ILE A 117 14.44 10.00 18.41
C ILE A 117 15.77 10.28 17.71
N SER A 118 16.18 9.42 16.77
CA SER A 118 17.47 9.56 16.07
C SER A 118 17.57 10.85 15.24
N LYS A 119 16.44 11.35 14.73
CA LYS A 119 16.35 12.57 13.93
C LYS A 119 16.02 13.82 14.74
N SER A 120 15.89 13.70 16.06
CA SER A 120 15.46 14.79 16.95
C SER A 120 14.13 15.42 16.52
N LEU A 121 13.18 14.57 16.09
CA LEU A 121 11.83 14.95 15.71
C LEU A 121 10.84 14.40 16.73
N TYR A 122 9.75 15.12 16.97
CA TYR A 122 8.73 14.71 17.96
C TYR A 122 7.45 14.18 17.31
N ASN A 123 7.22 14.51 16.03
CA ASN A 123 5.96 14.20 15.37
C ASN A 123 6.17 13.23 14.22
N GLY A 124 5.51 12.08 14.30
CA GLY A 124 5.48 11.04 13.29
C GLY A 124 4.12 10.94 12.62
N ILE A 125 4.11 10.50 11.36
CA ILE A 125 2.90 10.10 10.63
C ILE A 125 3.16 8.74 10.01
N LEU A 126 2.28 7.77 10.25
CA LEU A 126 2.22 6.53 9.48
C LEU A 126 1.11 6.63 8.44
N ILE A 127 1.47 6.54 7.16
CA ILE A 127 0.50 6.38 6.07
C ILE A 127 0.50 4.91 5.68
N THR A 128 -0.63 4.22 5.82
CA THR A 128 -0.72 2.77 5.59
C THR A 128 -1.98 2.37 4.83
N THR A 129 -1.88 1.34 3.98
CA THR A 129 -3.03 0.67 3.34
C THR A 129 -3.63 -0.45 4.19
N SER A 130 -3.00 -0.78 5.32
CA SER A 130 -3.36 -1.91 6.18
C SER A 130 -3.86 -1.48 7.54
N PRO A 131 -4.78 -2.26 8.14
CA PRO A 131 -5.27 -2.01 9.49
C PRO A 131 -4.16 -2.22 10.54
N LEU A 132 -4.39 -1.68 11.74
CA LEU A 132 -3.49 -1.81 12.88
C LEU A 132 -3.85 -3.02 13.74
N SER A 133 -2.83 -3.71 14.24
CA SER A 133 -3.01 -4.72 15.28
C SER A 133 -3.44 -4.09 16.61
N SER A 134 -4.07 -4.87 17.49
CA SER A 134 -4.46 -4.41 18.83
C SER A 134 -3.28 -3.87 19.64
N LYS A 135 -2.13 -4.56 19.58
CA LYS A 135 -0.89 -4.14 20.23
C LYS A 135 -0.38 -2.80 19.69
N ALA A 136 -0.44 -2.59 18.37
CA ALA A 136 -0.06 -1.32 17.77
C ALA A 136 -0.95 -0.16 18.26
N LEU A 137 -2.26 -0.40 18.41
CA LEU A 137 -3.18 0.59 18.97
C LEU A 137 -2.87 0.90 20.45
N ASP A 138 -2.55 -0.11 21.25
CA ASP A 138 -2.20 0.08 22.66
C ASP A 138 -0.85 0.79 22.81
N PHE A 139 0.12 0.52 21.94
CA PHE A 139 1.36 1.28 21.87
C PHE A 139 1.11 2.77 21.57
N LEU A 140 0.25 3.10 20.61
CA LEU A 140 -0.09 4.50 20.29
C LEU A 140 -0.71 5.25 21.47
N LYS A 141 -1.52 4.58 22.29
CA LYS A 141 -2.11 5.17 23.50
C LYS A 141 -1.06 5.44 24.58
N ASN A 142 -0.01 4.63 24.63
CA ASN A 142 1.03 4.67 25.65
C ASN A 142 2.33 5.34 25.15
N LEU A 143 2.24 6.15 24.09
CA LEU A 143 3.42 6.81 23.51
C LEU A 143 4.09 7.71 24.56
N PRO A 144 5.42 7.67 24.72
CA PRO A 144 6.12 8.53 25.66
C PRO A 144 6.04 10.00 25.23
N HIS A 145 5.70 10.89 26.16
CA HIS A 145 5.79 12.33 25.94
C HIS A 145 7.26 12.75 25.69
N PRO A 146 7.57 13.67 24.76
CA PRO A 146 6.67 14.52 23.98
C PRO A 146 6.30 13.98 22.58
N TYR A 147 6.52 12.69 22.31
CA TYR A 147 6.32 12.15 20.98
C TYR A 147 4.83 12.01 20.63
N THR A 148 4.51 12.24 19.36
CA THR A 148 3.19 11.97 18.80
C THR A 148 3.33 11.19 17.50
N ILE A 149 2.49 10.18 17.29
CA ILE A 149 2.40 9.46 16.02
C ILE A 149 0.95 9.47 15.57
N LYS A 150 0.70 10.07 14.40
CA LYS A 150 -0.60 10.09 13.73
C LYS A 150 -0.69 8.94 12.73
N ILE A 151 -1.86 8.32 12.62
CA ILE A 151 -2.12 7.26 11.66
C ILE A 151 -3.07 7.75 10.58
N LEU A 152 -2.66 7.65 9.32
CA LEU A 152 -3.48 7.90 8.14
C LEU A 152 -3.71 6.57 7.43
N SER A 153 -4.84 5.94 7.78
CA SER A 153 -5.23 4.63 7.26
C SER A 153 -6.01 4.79 5.97
N LEU A 154 -5.40 4.46 4.83
CA LEU A 154 -5.98 4.67 3.50
C LEU A 154 -7.16 3.72 3.23
N ASP A 155 -7.32 2.66 4.03
CA ASP A 155 -8.49 1.80 4.01
C ASP A 155 -9.76 2.47 4.55
N THR A 156 -9.59 3.51 5.37
CA THR A 156 -10.71 4.32 5.89
C THR A 156 -11.05 5.51 5.01
N ILE A 157 -10.20 5.84 4.01
CA ILE A 157 -10.47 6.93 3.07
C ILE A 157 -11.47 6.43 2.03
N ILE A 158 -12.69 6.98 2.08
CA ILE A 158 -13.70 6.74 1.05
C ILE A 158 -13.36 7.65 -0.13
N GLU A 159 -13.45 7.15 -1.38
CA GLU A 159 -13.21 7.95 -2.60
C GLU A 159 -14.02 9.28 -2.62
N LYS A 160 -15.17 9.28 -1.95
CA LYS A 160 -16.01 10.48 -1.78
C LYS A 160 -15.35 11.58 -0.92
N ASP A 161 -14.52 11.20 0.05
CA ASP A 161 -13.81 12.13 0.94
C ASP A 161 -12.60 12.78 0.27
N LEU A 162 -12.13 12.18 -0.83
CA LEU A 162 -11.10 12.76 -1.70
C LEU A 162 -11.66 13.88 -2.59
N GLY A 163 -12.99 14.05 -2.68
CA GLY A 163 -13.62 15.20 -3.34
C GLY A 163 -13.07 15.50 -4.73
N THR A 164 -12.42 16.66 -4.89
CA THR A 164 -11.78 17.16 -6.12
C THR A 164 -10.29 16.79 -6.26
N TYR A 165 -9.76 15.89 -5.42
CA TYR A 165 -8.36 15.46 -5.48
C TYR A 165 -8.05 14.97 -6.91
N PRO A 166 -7.24 15.72 -7.68
CA PRO A 166 -6.94 15.33 -9.04
C PRO A 166 -5.94 14.19 -8.93
N LEU A 167 -6.40 12.94 -9.10
CA LEU A 167 -5.53 11.80 -9.34
C LEU A 167 -4.77 12.06 -10.66
N GLN A 168 -3.74 12.89 -10.65
CA GLN A 168 -2.86 13.13 -11.78
C GLN A 168 -1.83 12.01 -11.92
N LEU A 169 -2.29 10.76 -11.92
CA LEU A 169 -1.43 9.60 -12.21
C LEU A 169 -1.09 9.47 -13.70
N ASN A 170 -1.59 10.37 -14.56
CA ASN A 170 -1.43 10.29 -16.02
C ASN A 170 -0.24 11.08 -16.61
N ASN A 171 0.60 11.72 -15.79
CA ASN A 171 1.71 12.55 -16.29
C ASN A 171 3.12 11.96 -16.11
N LEU A 172 3.24 10.70 -15.67
CA LEU A 172 4.50 9.96 -15.69
C LEU A 172 4.59 9.18 -17.01
N LYS A 173 4.98 9.87 -18.08
CA LYS A 173 5.45 9.27 -19.34
C LYS A 173 6.96 9.44 -19.46
#